data_AF-A0A1I3FHZ1-F1
#
_entry.id   AF-A0A1I3FHZ1-F1
#
_cell.length_a   1.000
_cell.length_b   1.000
_cell.length_c   1.000
_cell.angle_alpha   90.00
_cell.angle_beta   90.00
_cell.angle_gamma   90.00
#
_symmetry.space_group_name_H-M   'P 1'
#
loop_
_entity.id
_entity.type
_entity.pdbx_description
1 polymer ?
#
loop_
_entity_poly.entity_id
_entity_poly.type
_entity_poly.pdbx_seq_one_letter_code
_entity_poly.pdbx_strand_id
1 'polypeptide(L)'
;MGMSFQEAIELYRGIYHRFEKVEGKPWGVNGAMIELSKQVGDLSKCIMLKEEYYAYKGERPVGLEKNIGNELADIFGQLIRIADCYGIDLEEAHAAAREEEDRDLKSRGV
;
A
#
# COMPACT_ATOMS: atom_id res chain seq x y z
N MET A 1 19.69 10.18 8.23
CA MET A 1 19.20 9.89 6.86
C MET A 1 18.03 8.94 6.99
N GLY A 2 16.93 9.22 6.29
CA GLY A 2 15.79 8.30 6.23
C GLY A 2 16.05 7.14 5.25
N MET A 3 15.16 6.15 5.27
CA MET A 3 15.16 5.04 4.32
C MET A 3 14.81 5.52 2.91
N SER A 4 15.51 5.02 1.89
CA SER A 4 15.21 5.24 0.48
C SER A 4 13.99 4.42 0.01
N PHE A 5 13.46 4.75 -1.17
CA PHE A 5 12.32 4.02 -1.74
C PHE A 5 12.66 2.55 -2.00
N GLN A 6 13.84 2.29 -2.59
CA GLN A 6 14.31 0.95 -2.84
C GLN A 6 14.53 0.15 -1.54
N GLU A 7 15.11 0.77 -0.50
CA GLU A 7 15.25 0.12 0.80
C GLU A 7 13.90 -0.26 1.42
N ALA A 8 12.86 0.55 1.22
CA ALA A 8 11.50 0.24 1.68
C ALA A 8 10.89 -0.95 0.94
N ILE A 9 11.09 -1.03 -0.39
CA ILE A 9 10.65 -2.15 -1.22
C ILE A 9 11.35 -3.43 -0.79
N GLU A 10 12.68 -3.40 -0.67
CA GLU A 10 13.49 -4.55 -0.27
C GLU A 10 13.18 -5.04 1.14
N LEU A 11 12.90 -4.12 2.06
CA LEU A 11 12.44 -4.47 3.41
C LEU A 11 11.20 -5.35 3.38
N TYR A 12 10.18 -4.96 2.61
CA TYR A 12 8.95 -5.74 2.51
C TYR A 12 9.16 -7.05 1.73
N ARG A 13 9.97 -7.05 0.65
CA ARG A 13 10.37 -8.26 -0.08
C ARG A 13 10.94 -9.31 0.87
N GLY A 14 11.90 -8.91 1.71
CA GLY A 14 12.49 -9.80 2.71
C GLY A 14 11.47 -10.36 3.71
N ILE A 15 10.43 -9.59 4.06
CA ILE A 15 9.36 -10.02 4.97
C ILE A 15 8.41 -10.99 4.27
N TYR A 16 7.87 -10.66 3.10
CA TYR A 16 6.86 -11.52 2.48
C TYR A 16 7.44 -12.84 1.98
N HIS A 17 8.70 -12.88 1.53
CA HIS A 17 9.38 -14.15 1.23
C HIS A 17 9.53 -15.08 2.44
N ARG A 18 9.51 -14.52 3.66
CA ARG A 18 9.44 -15.33 4.88
C ARG A 18 8.01 -15.81 5.16
N PHE A 19 7.00 -15.00 4.85
CA PHE A 19 5.59 -15.42 4.93
C PHE A 19 5.27 -16.55 3.97
N GLU A 20 5.85 -16.57 2.77
CA GLU A 20 5.68 -17.65 1.78
C GLU A 20 6.00 -19.04 2.36
N LYS A 21 6.87 -19.12 3.37
CA LYS A 21 7.23 -20.38 4.04
C LYS A 21 6.16 -20.92 4.99
N VAL A 22 5.21 -20.08 5.40
CA VAL A 22 4.17 -20.39 6.40
C VAL A 22 2.76 -20.12 5.88
N GLU A 23 2.60 -19.68 4.64
CA GLU A 23 1.31 -19.49 3.99
C GLU A 23 0.55 -20.82 3.87
N GLY A 24 -0.73 -20.83 4.29
CA GLY A 24 -1.58 -22.01 4.12
C GLY A 24 -1.92 -22.33 2.66
N LYS A 25 -1.95 -21.29 1.81
CA LYS A 25 -2.07 -21.39 0.36
C LYS A 25 -1.13 -20.34 -0.24
N PRO A 26 -0.31 -20.66 -1.27
CA PRO A 26 0.50 -19.65 -1.95
C PRO A 26 -0.38 -18.52 -2.48
N TRP A 27 -0.07 -17.28 -2.10
CA TRP A 27 -0.90 -16.15 -2.51
C TRP A 27 -0.79 -15.90 -4.01
N GLY A 28 0.44 -15.81 -4.54
CA GLY A 28 0.68 -15.27 -5.88
C GLY A 28 -0.05 -13.93 -6.07
N VAL A 29 -0.39 -13.59 -7.32
CA VAL A 29 -1.11 -12.34 -7.60
C VAL A 29 -2.53 -12.34 -7.03
N ASN A 30 -3.23 -13.49 -7.02
CA ASN A 30 -4.61 -13.54 -6.55
C ASN A 30 -4.72 -13.26 -5.05
N GLY A 31 -3.85 -13.87 -4.23
CA GLY A 31 -3.82 -13.61 -2.80
C GLY A 31 -3.38 -12.19 -2.49
N ALA A 32 -2.39 -11.65 -3.20
CA ALA A 32 -1.96 -10.26 -3.04
C ALA A 32 -3.07 -9.26 -3.38
N MET A 33 -3.85 -9.49 -4.44
CA MET A 33 -5.00 -8.64 -4.81
C MET A 33 -6.16 -8.73 -3.81
N ILE A 34 -6.45 -9.92 -3.27
CA ILE A 34 -7.45 -10.11 -2.22
C ILE A 34 -7.04 -9.33 -0.96
N GLU A 35 -5.77 -9.49 -0.55
CA GLU A 35 -5.23 -8.78 0.61
C GLU A 35 -5.25 -7.28 0.39
N LEU A 36 -4.84 -6.79 -0.79
CA LEU A 36 -4.91 -5.36 -1.13
C LEU A 36 -6.33 -4.81 -0.92
N SER A 37 -7.34 -5.54 -1.39
CA SER A 37 -8.74 -5.14 -1.24
C SER A 37 -9.18 -5.10 0.22
N LYS A 38 -8.74 -6.08 1.04
CA LYS A 38 -8.98 -6.12 2.48
C LYS A 38 -8.37 -4.89 3.17
N GLN A 39 -7.11 -4.57 2.86
CA GLN A 39 -6.36 -3.50 3.51
C GLN A 39 -6.92 -2.11 3.13
N VAL A 40 -7.39 -1.93 1.89
CA VAL A 40 -8.15 -0.73 1.48
C VAL A 40 -9.46 -0.59 2.26
N GLY A 41 -10.17 -1.69 2.51
CA GLY A 41 -11.40 -1.68 3.32
C GLY A 41 -11.14 -1.27 4.77
N ASP A 42 -10.09 -1.82 5.39
CA ASP A 42 -9.71 -1.49 6.76
C ASP A 42 -9.19 -0.05 6.89
N LEU A 43 -8.41 0.44 5.91
CA LEU A 43 -8.02 1.85 5.82
C LEU A 43 -9.25 2.75 5.76
N SER A 44 -10.20 2.42 4.88
CA SER A 44 -11.44 3.19 4.72
C SER A 44 -12.23 3.25 6.02
N LYS A 45 -12.37 2.12 6.72
CA LYS A 45 -13.02 2.06 8.03
C LYS A 45 -12.32 2.96 9.05
N CYS A 46 -11.00 2.93 9.13
CA CYS A 46 -10.24 3.74 10.07
C CYS A 46 -10.39 5.24 9.79
N ILE A 47 -10.34 5.65 8.52
CA ILE A 47 -10.56 7.04 8.10
C ILE A 47 -11.99 7.49 8.43
N MET A 48 -13.01 6.69 8.09
CA MET A 48 -14.41 7.03 8.40
C MET A 48 -14.66 7.21 9.89
N LEU A 49 -14.01 6.39 10.74
CA LEU A 49 -14.07 6.54 12.19
C LEU A 49 -13.34 7.80 12.68
N LYS A 50 -12.17 8.09 12.09
CA LYS A 50 -11.36 9.26 12.44
C LYS A 50 -12.04 10.58 12.08
N GLU A 51 -12.67 10.61 10.91
CA GLU A 51 -13.34 11.77 10.32
C GLU A 51 -14.84 11.85 10.66
N GLU A 52 -15.31 11.04 11.60
CA GLU A 52 -16.67 11.12 12.17
C GLU A 52 -17.82 10.89 11.16
N TYR A 53 -17.59 10.11 10.10
CA TYR A 53 -18.63 9.77 9.12
C TYR A 53 -19.74 8.89 9.73
N TYR A 54 -19.40 8.08 10.73
CA TYR A 54 -20.38 7.30 11.46
C TYR A 54 -21.04 8.16 12.54
N ALA A 55 -22.38 8.08 12.65
CA ALA A 55 -23.15 8.65 13.76
C ALA A 55 -22.94 7.87 15.08
N TYR A 56 -21.68 7.66 15.44
CA TYR A 56 -21.27 6.87 16.58
C TYR A 56 -21.41 7.70 17.86
N LYS A 57 -22.20 7.20 18.81
CA LYS A 57 -22.51 7.89 20.08
C LYS A 57 -21.69 7.38 21.27
N GLY A 58 -20.73 6.48 21.04
CA GLY A 58 -19.87 5.89 22.09
C GLY A 58 -18.46 6.50 22.12
N GLU A 59 -17.60 5.93 22.96
CA GLU A 59 -16.18 6.31 23.04
C GLU A 59 -15.43 5.95 21.76
N ARG A 60 -14.68 6.92 21.23
CA ARG A 60 -13.93 6.73 19.98
C ARG A 60 -12.83 5.68 20.17
N PRO A 61 -12.62 4.81 19.17
CA PRO A 61 -11.46 3.92 19.17
C PRO A 61 -10.17 4.73 19.32
N VAL A 62 -9.32 4.32 20.26
CA VAL A 62 -8.00 4.92 20.46
C VAL A 62 -7.01 4.31 19.46
N GLY A 63 -6.08 5.12 18.96
CA GLY A 63 -4.99 4.64 18.10
C GLY A 63 -5.33 4.52 16.62
N LEU A 64 -6.35 5.22 16.14
CA LEU A 64 -6.75 5.21 14.73
C LEU A 64 -5.62 5.64 13.79
N GLU A 65 -4.78 6.61 14.18
CA GLU A 65 -3.64 7.07 13.37
C GLU A 65 -2.60 5.97 13.17
N LYS A 66 -2.33 5.18 14.22
CA LYS A 66 -1.44 4.03 14.12
C LYS A 66 -2.03 2.97 13.19
N ASN A 67 -3.32 2.69 13.30
CA ASN A 67 -3.99 1.73 12.43
C ASN A 67 -3.95 2.20 10.98
N ILE A 68 -4.31 3.46 10.70
CA ILE A 68 -4.18 4.07 9.37
C ILE A 68 -2.77 3.88 8.81
N GLY A 69 -1.74 4.15 9.61
CA GLY A 69 -0.35 3.92 9.22
C GLY A 69 -0.05 2.47 8.86
N ASN A 70 -0.56 1.51 9.62
CA ASN A 70 -0.42 0.08 9.33
C ASN A 70 -1.13 -0.31 8.02
N GLU A 71 -2.39 0.12 7.83
CA GLU A 71 -3.16 -0.23 6.62
C GLU A 71 -2.50 0.37 5.37
N LEU A 72 -1.95 1.60 5.45
CA LEU A 72 -1.19 2.21 4.36
C LEU A 72 0.09 1.42 4.05
N ALA A 73 0.81 0.96 5.07
CA ALA A 73 2.00 0.13 4.90
C ALA A 73 1.67 -1.24 4.29
N ASP A 74 0.56 -1.85 4.71
CA ASP A 74 0.11 -3.14 4.17
C ASP A 74 -0.36 -3.00 2.71
N ILE A 75 -1.05 -1.92 2.36
CA ILE A 75 -1.40 -1.57 0.97
C ILE A 75 -0.12 -1.46 0.13
N PHE A 76 0.87 -0.69 0.60
CA PHE A 76 2.14 -0.55 -0.10
C PHE A 76 2.85 -1.89 -0.28
N GLY A 77 2.84 -2.74 0.76
CA GLY A 77 3.35 -4.11 0.68
C GLY A 77 2.67 -4.94 -0.40
N GLN A 78 1.35 -4.89 -0.51
CA GLN A 78 0.65 -5.63 -1.56
C GLN A 78 0.97 -5.09 -2.97
N LEU A 79 1.15 -3.78 -3.15
CA LEU A 79 1.60 -3.22 -4.43
C LEU A 79 2.97 -3.78 -4.84
N ILE A 80 3.91 -3.88 -3.89
CA ILE A 80 5.22 -4.50 -4.12
C ILE A 80 5.05 -5.96 -4.56
N ARG A 81 4.27 -6.75 -3.81
CA ARG A 81 4.08 -8.18 -4.13
C ARG A 81 3.40 -8.40 -5.49
N ILE A 82 2.45 -7.54 -5.86
CA ILE A 82 1.80 -7.58 -7.18
C ILE A 82 2.81 -7.24 -8.29
N ALA A 83 3.63 -6.21 -8.10
CA ALA A 83 4.68 -5.85 -9.04
C ALA A 83 5.65 -7.01 -9.26
N ASP A 84 6.10 -7.65 -8.18
CA ASP A 84 7.00 -8.80 -8.23
C ASP A 84 6.36 -10.01 -8.95
N CYS A 85 5.06 -10.26 -8.75
CA CYS A 85 4.33 -11.32 -9.46
C CYS A 85 4.30 -11.12 -10.98
N TYR A 86 4.35 -9.87 -11.45
CA TYR A 86 4.36 -9.52 -12.88
C TYR A 86 5.76 -9.16 -13.42
N GLY A 87 6.80 -9.16 -12.57
CA GLY A 87 8.15 -8.74 -12.96
C GLY A 87 8.27 -7.25 -13.28
N ILE A 88 7.46 -6.42 -12.62
CA ILE A 88 7.47 -4.95 -12.79
C ILE A 88 8.49 -4.34 -11.83
N ASP A 89 9.39 -3.51 -12.36
CA ASP A 89 10.21 -2.61 -11.55
C ASP A 89 9.33 -1.43 -11.08
N LEU A 90 9.04 -1.40 -9.78
CA LEU A 90 8.13 -0.41 -9.21
C LEU A 90 8.76 1.00 -9.13
N GLU A 91 10.09 1.10 -9.00
CA GLU A 91 10.78 2.39 -8.99
C GLU A 91 10.80 3.00 -10.40
N GLU A 92 11.14 2.19 -11.41
CA GLU A 92 11.10 2.62 -12.81
C GLU A 92 9.67 2.99 -13.23
N ALA A 93 8.68 2.15 -12.88
CA ALA A 93 7.27 2.43 -13.18
C ALA A 93 6.79 3.73 -12.53
N HIS A 94 7.22 4.02 -11.29
CA HIS A 94 6.89 5.27 -10.62
C HIS A 94 7.51 6.47 -11.33
N ALA A 95 8.82 6.41 -11.62
CA ALA A 95 9.53 7.50 -12.30
C ALA A 95 8.91 7.82 -13.67
N ALA A 96 8.67 6.80 -14.49
CA ALA A 96 8.07 6.94 -15.82
C ALA A 96 6.68 7.60 -15.76
N ALA A 97 5.85 7.21 -14.78
CA ALA A 97 4.52 7.79 -14.61
C ALA A 97 4.59 9.28 -14.22
N ARG A 98 5.54 9.68 -13.35
CA ARG A 98 5.74 11.10 -12.99
C ARG A 98 6.27 11.93 -14.14
N GLU A 99 7.17 11.37 -14.95
CA GLU A 99 7.66 12.05 -16.16
C GLU A 99 6.56 12.27 -17.20
N GLU A 100 5.64 11.30 -17.35
CA GLU A 100 4.49 11.45 -18.24
C GLU A 100 3.53 12.54 -17.77
N GLU A 101 3.22 12.56 -16.47
CA GLU A 101 2.41 13.63 -15.86
C GLU A 101 3.05 15.01 -16.03
N ASP A 102 4.38 15.13 -15.81
CA ASP A 102 5.12 16.38 -16.01
C ASP A 102 5.08 16.85 -17.48
N ARG A 103 5.17 15.92 -18.45
CA ARG A 103 4.99 16.25 -19.88
C ARG A 103 3.57 16.75 -20.18
N ASP A 104 2.54 16.13 -19.62
CA ASP A 104 1.15 16.59 -19.79
C ASP A 104 0.95 17.98 -19.19
N LEU A 105 1.46 18.23 -17.98
CA LEU A 105 1.39 19.55 -17.33
C LEU A 105 2.07 20.65 -18.16
N LYS A 106 3.30 20.38 -18.63
CA LYS A 106 4.04 21.31 -19.51
C LYS A 106 3.29 21.62 -20.80
N SER A 107 2.60 20.62 -21.38
CA SER A 107 1.78 20.82 -22.59
C SER A 107 0.60 21.78 -22.36
N ARG A 108 0.16 21.92 -21.10
CA ARG A 108 -0.93 22.81 -20.67
C ARG A 108 -0.44 24.18 -20.18
N GLY A 109 0.87 24.42 -20.21
CA GLY A 109 1.48 25.69 -19.78
C GLY A 109 1.57 25.85 -18.26
N VAL A 110 1.52 24.75 -17.50
CA VAL A 110 1.88 24.70 -16.08
C VAL A 110 3.33 24.24 -15.99
#